data_AF-A0A1Q8BFF3-F1
#
_entry.id   AF-A0A1Q8BFF3-F1
#
_cell.length_a   1.000
_cell.length_b   1.000
_cell.length_c   1.000
_cell.angle_alpha   90.00
_cell.angle_beta   90.00
_cell.angle_gamma   90.00
#
_symmetry.space_group_name_H-M   'P 1'
#
loop_
_entity.id
_entity.type
_entity.pdbx_description
1 polymer ?
#
loop_
_entity_poly.entity_id
_entity_poly.type
_entity_poly.pdbx_seq_one_letter_code
_entity_poly.pdbx_strand_id
1 'polypeptide(L)'
;MEMIAKEVETLVIDHHLLRDEGWYKFLEPVRKSAEKVGHKVITAAELARKEPNPLECRRKELYEEEKPSAEFLKWAKLPKEKLNDTAPPL
;
A
#
# COMPACT_ATOMS: atom_id res chain seq x y z
N MET A 1 -14.49 -9.79 5.59
CA MET A 1 -14.32 -9.56 4.13
C MET A 1 -14.93 -10.67 3.28
N GLU A 2 -14.90 -11.94 3.69
CA GLU A 2 -15.46 -13.05 2.88
C GLU A 2 -16.92 -12.88 2.47
N MET A 3 -17.80 -12.39 3.35
CA MET A 3 -19.20 -12.14 2.99
C MET A 3 -19.31 -11.10 1.86
N ILE A 4 -18.59 -9.98 2.00
CA ILE A 4 -18.57 -8.92 0.98
C ILE A 4 -18.01 -9.45 -0.35
N ALA A 5 -16.93 -10.23 -0.29
CA ALA A 5 -16.28 -10.77 -1.49
C ALA A 5 -17.15 -11.79 -2.25
N LYS A 6 -18.15 -12.39 -1.60
CA LYS A 6 -19.13 -13.28 -2.25
C LYS A 6 -20.31 -12.54 -2.88
N GLU A 7 -20.61 -11.32 -2.42
CA GLU A 7 -21.73 -10.52 -2.94
C GLU A 7 -21.28 -9.50 -3.99
N VAL A 8 -20.02 -9.06 -3.93
CA VAL A 8 -19.45 -8.05 -4.84
C VAL A 8 -18.52 -8.71 -5.84
N GLU A 9 -18.82 -8.57 -7.14
CA GLU A 9 -18.06 -9.21 -8.23
C GLU A 9 -16.56 -8.86 -8.20
N THR A 10 -16.23 -7.60 -7.90
CA THR A 10 -14.84 -7.13 -7.80
C THR A 10 -14.66 -6.30 -6.53
N LEU A 11 -13.90 -6.83 -5.58
CA LEU A 11 -13.50 -6.14 -4.36
C LEU A 11 -12.08 -5.60 -4.52
N VAL A 12 -11.93 -4.27 -4.46
CA VAL A 12 -10.62 -3.59 -4.50
C VAL A 12 -10.16 -3.31 -3.08
N ILE A 13 -8.97 -3.79 -2.73
CA ILE A 13 -8.38 -3.66 -1.40
C ILE A 13 -7.64 -2.33 -1.26
N ASP A 14 -7.90 -1.65 -0.15
CA ASP A 14 -7.26 -0.39 0.20
C ASP A 14 -5.78 -0.55 0.60
N HIS A 15 -5.02 0.51 0.36
CA HIS A 15 -3.57 0.56 0.52
C HIS A 15 -3.07 0.38 1.97
N HIS A 16 -3.89 0.61 3.00
CA HIS A 16 -3.46 0.38 4.38
C HIS A 16 -3.16 -1.10 4.69
N LEU A 17 -3.94 -2.02 4.11
CA LEU A 17 -3.70 -3.46 4.27
C LEU A 17 -2.39 -3.87 3.58
N LEU A 18 -2.06 -3.23 2.47
CA LEU A 18 -0.83 -3.46 1.69
C LEU A 18 0.42 -2.86 2.38
N ARG A 19 0.35 -2.38 3.63
CA ARG A 19 1.56 -1.97 4.40
C ARG A 19 2.16 -3.10 5.22
N ASP A 20 1.41 -4.18 5.42
CA ASP A 20 1.85 -5.34 6.20
C ASP A 20 2.44 -6.39 5.25
N GLU A 21 3.65 -6.89 5.51
CA GLU A 21 4.31 -7.89 4.65
C GLU A 21 3.48 -9.18 4.47
N GLY A 22 2.63 -9.52 5.44
CA GLY A 22 1.73 -10.67 5.42
C GLY A 22 0.41 -10.46 4.68
N TRP A 23 0.17 -9.26 4.10
CA TRP A 23 -1.10 -8.89 3.47
C TRP A 23 -1.60 -9.92 2.45
N TYR A 24 -0.69 -10.46 1.65
CA TYR A 24 -1.02 -11.39 0.58
C TYR A 24 -1.59 -12.70 1.12
N LYS A 25 -0.94 -13.26 2.15
CA LYS A 25 -1.38 -14.49 2.83
C LYS A 25 -2.66 -14.26 3.62
N PHE A 26 -2.79 -13.09 4.25
CA PHE A 26 -4.00 -12.71 4.97
C PHE A 26 -5.24 -12.67 4.05
N LEU A 27 -5.09 -12.22 2.79
CA LEU A 27 -6.19 -12.19 1.81
C LEU A 27 -6.50 -13.54 1.17
N GLU A 28 -5.64 -14.55 1.32
CA GLU A 28 -5.81 -15.86 0.70
C GLU A 28 -7.18 -16.51 0.97
N PRO A 29 -7.70 -16.61 2.21
CA PRO A 29 -9.03 -17.16 2.46
C PRO A 29 -10.14 -16.32 1.81
N VAL A 30 -9.99 -14.99 1.75
CA VAL A 30 -10.96 -14.08 1.14
C VAL A 30 -11.01 -14.27 -0.38
N ARG A 31 -9.84 -14.36 -1.03
CA ARG A 31 -9.70 -14.67 -2.46
C ARG A 31 -10.32 -16.02 -2.80
N LYS A 32 -10.00 -17.07 -2.03
CA LYS A 32 -10.60 -18.41 -2.21
C LYS A 32 -12.11 -18.40 -2.07
N SER A 33 -12.66 -17.62 -1.15
CA SER A 33 -14.12 -17.49 -0.97
C SER A 33 -14.78 -16.76 -2.14
N ALA A 34 -14.13 -15.76 -2.74
CA ALA A 34 -14.61 -15.03 -3.92
C ALA A 34 -14.53 -15.88 -5.20
N GLU A 35 -13.41 -16.58 -5.42
CA GLU A 35 -13.17 -17.40 -6.61
C GLU A 35 -14.24 -18.49 -6.79
N LYS A 36 -14.76 -19.05 -5.69
CA LYS A 36 -15.84 -20.05 -5.70
C LYS A 36 -17.13 -19.58 -6.38
N VAL A 37 -17.36 -18.27 -6.42
CA VAL A 37 -18.53 -17.66 -7.07
C VAL A 37 -18.14 -16.84 -8.31
N GLY A 38 -16.90 -16.97 -8.80
CA GLY A 38 -16.41 -16.24 -9.97
C GLY A 38 -16.03 -14.78 -9.70
N HIS A 39 -16.01 -14.36 -8.43
CA HIS A 39 -15.67 -12.99 -8.03
C HIS A 39 -14.15 -12.84 -7.81
N LYS A 40 -13.69 -11.58 -7.70
CA LYS A 40 -12.27 -11.24 -7.61
C LYS A 40 -11.98 -10.31 -6.43
N VAL A 41 -10.85 -10.55 -5.76
CA VAL A 41 -10.32 -9.68 -4.70
C VAL A 41 -8.93 -9.22 -5.12
N ILE A 42 -8.83 -7.95 -5.50
CA ILE A 42 -7.66 -7.36 -6.17
C ILE A 42 -7.21 -6.09 -5.47
N THR A 43 -5.99 -5.66 -5.75
CA THR A 43 -5.42 -4.36 -5.35
C THR A 43 -5.75 -3.28 -6.38
N ALA A 44 -5.56 -2.01 -6.03
CA ALA A 44 -5.69 -0.91 -6.99
C ALA A 44 -4.69 -1.02 -8.16
N ALA A 45 -3.49 -1.57 -7.93
CA ALA A 45 -2.51 -1.81 -8.98
C ALA A 45 -3.01 -2.85 -10.00
N GLU A 46 -3.54 -3.97 -9.52
CA GLU A 46 -4.09 -5.03 -10.38
C GLU A 46 -5.32 -4.54 -11.16
N LEU A 47 -6.18 -3.72 -10.54
CA LEU A 47 -7.27 -3.05 -11.24
C LEU A 47 -6.73 -2.19 -12.40
N ALA A 48 -5.62 -1.48 -12.17
CA ALA A 48 -4.92 -0.71 -13.20
C ALA A 48 -4.04 -1.56 -14.14
N ARG A 49 -4.15 -2.90 -14.10
CA ARG A 49 -3.35 -3.85 -14.89
C ARG A 49 -1.85 -3.71 -14.68
N LYS A 50 -1.45 -3.40 -13.44
CA LYS A 50 -0.06 -3.34 -13.00
C LYS A 50 0.18 -4.38 -11.92
N GLU A 51 1.42 -4.83 -11.81
CA GLU A 51 1.83 -5.66 -10.69
C GLU A 51 1.78 -4.86 -9.38
N PRO A 52 1.30 -5.46 -8.27
CA PRO A 52 1.37 -4.82 -6.96
C PRO A 52 2.82 -4.59 -6.54
N ASN A 53 3.16 -3.34 -6.25
CA ASN A 53 4.45 -2.97 -5.65
C ASN A 53 4.21 -2.22 -4.33
N PRO A 54 3.92 -2.93 -3.22
CA PRO A 54 3.59 -2.31 -1.94
C PRO A 54 4.86 -1.76 -1.25
N LEU A 55 5.31 -0.57 -1.67
CA LEU A 55 6.52 0.05 -1.15
C LEU A 55 6.50 0.25 0.37
N GLU A 56 5.33 0.54 0.94
CA GLU A 56 5.16 0.72 2.38
C GLU A 56 5.44 -0.54 3.21
N CYS A 57 5.25 -1.74 2.64
CA CYS A 57 5.69 -3.00 3.28
C CYS A 57 7.20 -2.99 3.52
N ARG A 58 7.95 -2.53 2.50
CA ARG A 58 9.41 -2.52 2.48
C ARG A 58 10.02 -1.21 2.94
N ARG A 59 9.24 -0.32 3.58
CA ARG A 59 9.69 1.05 3.90
C ARG A 59 10.99 1.11 4.69
N LYS A 60 11.25 0.13 5.56
CA LYS A 60 12.49 0.07 6.36
C LYS A 60 13.69 -0.25 5.48
N GLU A 61 13.57 -1.30 4.68
CA GLU A 61 14.60 -1.71 3.71
C GLU A 61 14.90 -0.57 2.73
N LEU A 62 13.85 0.01 2.12
CA LEU A 62 13.99 1.11 1.16
C LEU A 62 14.64 2.35 1.79
N TYR A 63 14.33 2.67 3.05
CA TYR A 63 14.97 3.79 3.72
C TYR A 63 16.46 3.54 3.99
N GLU A 64 16.85 2.29 4.21
CA GLU A 64 18.26 1.92 4.40
C GLU A 64 19.04 1.91 3.08
N GLU A 65 18.45 1.38 2.01
CA GLU A 65 19.02 1.27 0.66
C GLU A 65 19.07 2.65 -0.04
N GLU A 66 17.99 3.42 0.05
CA GLU A 66 17.79 4.71 -0.62
C GLU A 66 17.60 5.84 0.41
N LYS A 67 18.62 6.04 1.25
CA LYS A 67 18.58 7.10 2.27
C LYS A 67 18.28 8.47 1.65
N PRO A 68 17.32 9.23 2.19
CA PRO A 68 17.05 10.59 1.73
C PRO A 68 18.28 11.49 1.88
N SER A 69 18.35 12.53 1.04
CA SER A 69 19.45 13.50 1.09
C SER A 69 19.54 14.18 2.47
N ALA A 70 20.76 14.60 2.85
CA ALA A 70 20.96 15.32 4.10
C ALA A 70 20.11 16.61 4.19
N GLU A 71 19.89 17.26 3.04
CA GLU A 71 19.02 18.43 2.92
C GLU A 71 17.56 18.07 3.22
N PHE A 72 17.06 16.98 2.63
CA PHE A 72 15.71 16.47 2.90
C PHE A 72 15.53 16.10 4.38
N LEU A 73 16.50 15.41 4.97
CA LEU A 73 16.45 15.05 6.40
C LEU A 73 16.45 16.27 7.33
N LYS A 74 17.11 17.36 6.92
CA LYS A 74 17.07 18.63 7.66
C LYS A 74 15.70 19.29 7.52
N TRP A 75 15.15 19.32 6.31
CA TRP A 75 13.81 19.83 6.04
C TRP A 75 12.74 19.06 6.83
N ALA A 76 12.76 17.72 6.79
CA ALA A 76 11.78 16.86 7.44
C ALA A 76 11.74 16.98 8.98
N LYS A 77 12.75 17.60 9.59
CA LYS A 77 12.85 17.86 11.04
C LYS A 77 12.39 19.27 11.44
N LEU A 78 11.94 20.09 10.49
CA LEU A 78 11.43 21.43 10.78
C LEU A 78 10.11 21.36 11.57
N PRO A 79 9.78 22.40 12.37
CA PRO A 79 8.46 22.54 12.97
C PRO A 79 7.35 22.52 11.92
N LYS A 80 6.17 22.01 12.28
CA LYS A 80 5.04 21.81 11.36
C LYS A 80 4.62 23.09 10.66
N GLU A 81 4.72 24.23 11.34
CA GLU A 81 4.41 25.55 10.78
C GLU A 81 5.33 25.85 9.58
N LYS A 82 6.63 25.56 9.71
CA LYS A 82 7.63 25.80 8.66
C LYS A 82 7.58 24.79 7.53
N LEU A 83 7.17 23.55 7.80
CA LEU A 83 6.97 22.52 6.77
C LEU A 83 5.86 22.92 5.79
N ASN A 84 4.80 23.60 6.26
CA ASN A 84 3.72 24.07 5.38
C ASN A 84 4.17 25.21 4.45
N ASP A 85 5.14 26.01 4.89
CA ASP A 85 5.64 27.17 4.16
C ASP A 85 6.84 26.87 3.25
N THR A 86 7.44 25.68 3.37
CA THR A 86 8.63 25.30 2.61
C THR A 86 8.44 23.95 1.93
N ALA A 87 8.60 23.91 0.61
CA ALA A 87 8.56 22.65 -0.13
C ALA A 87 9.73 21.73 0.27
N PRO A 88 9.53 20.40 0.25
CA PRO A 88 10.65 19.47 0.42
C PRO A 88 11.68 19.68 -0.70
N PRO A 89 12.98 19.60 -0.38
CA PRO A 89 14.01 19.54 -1.41
C PRO A 89 13.88 18.21 -2.18
N LEU A 90 13.99 18.27 -3.51
CA LEU A 90 13.89 17.11 -4.41
C LEU A 90 15.26 16.44 -4.62
#